data_AF-A0A101XR53-F1
#
_entry.id   AF-A0A101XR53-F1
#
_cell.length_a   1.000
_cell.length_b   1.000
_cell.length_c   1.000
_cell.angle_alpha   90.00
_cell.angle_beta   90.00
_cell.angle_gamma   90.00
#
_symmetry.space_group_name_H-M   'P 1'
#
loop_
_entity.id
_entity.type
_entity.pdbx_description
1 polymer ?
#
loop_
_entity_poly.entity_id
_entity_poly.type
_entity_poly.pdbx_seq_one_letter_code
_entity_poly.pdbx_strand_id
1 'polypeptide(L)'
;MLLLAALLFSDVLLFGSAYTVGGSGTWYLAAAWTLFVLWEVISYLTMPRIVEVERIVSRERGFSGDDVSVRLKVSVKRRWWALQPVRVEEKLDDVLRIRQTYEQPPHRLAHALCVSYTFRALPRGAYTLRELAVECTDLFGLFTRRQSVEKVTEWLIYPRIIPLPAEFTASSLLRAERGARSHVFVASAHLSGTRPYVPGDRLSGIHWPATARSQQLQSKMFDTHASHLTYLWLDDRMDHDLPWEIFERSVGACASVASALLSAERLTGLLLEGGTLAPKRGYLQRERILESLARVKPRRLASAELSGIARADLWRMAARDAAFYVFTQNLDEALMRDLGALMRQNPTVVVFLAQTAGDDCVMDHHGVTVCSYTSFDALAEMIHDGHLRGKPPLMR
;
A
#
# COMPACT_ATOMS: atom_id res chain seq x y z
N MET A 1 7.55 45.88 -2.73
CA MET A 1 7.16 47.28 -2.43
C MET A 1 8.38 48.13 -2.13
N LEU A 2 9.15 47.85 -1.07
CA LEU A 2 10.39 48.60 -0.75
C LEU A 2 11.42 48.61 -1.89
N LEU A 3 11.63 47.45 -2.53
CA LEU A 3 12.60 47.31 -3.64
C LEU A 3 12.19 48.13 -4.88
N LEU A 4 10.89 48.16 -5.20
CA LEU A 4 10.35 48.99 -6.29
C LEU A 4 10.54 50.49 -6.01
N ALA A 5 10.31 50.93 -4.77
CA ALA A 5 10.52 52.31 -4.37
C ALA A 5 12.01 52.70 -4.44
N ALA A 6 12.92 51.79 -4.07
CA ALA A 6 14.36 52.01 -4.19
C ALA A 6 14.82 52.13 -5.66
N LEU A 7 14.26 51.30 -6.56
CA LEU A 7 14.55 51.39 -8.00
C LEU A 7 14.05 52.70 -8.63
N LEU A 8 12.85 53.16 -8.25
CA LEU A 8 12.33 54.45 -8.72
C LEU A 8 13.14 55.63 -8.15
N PHE A 9 13.56 55.53 -6.89
CA PHE A 9 14.40 56.55 -6.28
C PHE A 9 15.81 56.61 -6.90
N SER A 10 16.40 55.46 -7.23
CA SER A 10 17.70 55.43 -7.92
C SER A 10 17.63 56.01 -9.32
N ASP A 11 16.51 55.83 -10.03
CA ASP A 11 16.26 56.48 -11.33
C ASP A 11 16.26 58.01 -11.22
N VAL A 12 15.54 58.56 -10.22
CA VAL A 12 15.51 60.01 -9.95
C VAL A 12 16.92 60.54 -9.60
N LEU A 13 17.69 59.82 -8.79
CA LEU A 13 19.06 60.21 -8.44
C LEU A 13 19.99 60.22 -9.64
N LEU A 14 19.90 59.22 -10.52
CA LEU A 14 20.75 59.13 -11.71
C LEU A 14 20.47 60.28 -12.69
N PHE A 15 19.20 60.64 -12.92
CA PHE A 15 18.86 61.82 -13.70
C PHE A 15 19.33 63.12 -13.04
N GLY A 16 19.18 63.24 -11.71
CA GLY A 16 19.72 64.37 -10.96
C GLY A 16 21.23 64.53 -11.15
N SER A 17 21.98 63.41 -11.10
CA SER A 17 23.43 63.43 -11.34
C SER A 17 23.82 63.71 -12.80
N ALA A 18 23.05 63.22 -13.76
CA ALA A 18 23.29 63.49 -15.18
C ALA A 18 23.10 64.98 -15.49
N TYR A 19 22.13 65.63 -14.82
CA TYR A 19 21.89 67.06 -14.94
C TYR A 19 23.04 67.91 -14.35
N THR A 20 23.61 67.50 -13.21
CA THR A 20 24.67 68.27 -12.54
C THR A 20 26.05 68.05 -13.15
N VAL A 21 26.40 66.83 -13.53
CA VAL A 21 27.71 66.47 -14.10
C VAL A 21 27.78 66.81 -15.59
N GLY A 22 26.66 66.65 -16.31
CA GLY A 22 26.61 66.82 -17.77
C GLY A 22 27.35 65.71 -18.53
N GLY A 23 27.54 65.93 -19.83
CA GLY A 23 28.19 64.99 -20.75
C GLY A 23 27.25 63.91 -21.30
N SER A 24 27.43 63.51 -22.56
CA SER A 24 26.54 62.55 -23.23
C SER A 24 26.52 61.16 -22.55
N GLY A 25 27.63 60.72 -21.97
CA GLY A 25 27.75 59.42 -21.30
C GLY A 25 26.81 59.23 -20.10
N THR A 26 26.63 60.26 -19.28
CA THR A 26 25.76 60.20 -18.09
C THR A 26 24.29 60.10 -18.47
N TRP A 27 23.88 60.78 -19.55
CA TRP A 27 22.53 60.66 -20.12
C TRP A 27 22.25 59.26 -20.68
N TYR A 28 23.23 58.63 -21.34
CA TYR A 28 23.06 57.25 -21.82
C TYR A 28 22.91 56.25 -20.67
N LEU A 29 23.69 56.40 -19.59
CA LEU A 29 23.57 55.56 -18.39
C LEU A 29 22.22 55.74 -17.70
N ALA A 30 21.76 56.98 -17.52
CA ALA A 30 20.45 57.26 -16.96
C ALA A 30 19.33 56.62 -17.79
N ALA A 31 19.34 56.82 -19.12
CA ALA A 31 18.34 56.24 -20.01
C ALA A 31 18.34 54.69 -20.00
N ALA A 32 19.52 54.06 -19.97
CA ALA A 32 19.64 52.60 -19.86
C ALA A 32 19.08 52.08 -18.54
N TRP A 33 19.35 52.78 -17.42
CA TRP A 33 18.81 52.43 -16.11
C TRP A 33 17.28 52.60 -16.07
N THR A 34 16.74 53.66 -16.65
CA THR A 34 15.29 53.87 -16.74
C THR A 34 14.62 52.76 -17.53
N LEU A 35 15.24 52.29 -18.62
CA LEU A 35 14.71 51.15 -19.38
C LEU A 35 14.67 49.88 -18.52
N PHE A 36 15.70 49.65 -17.70
CA PHE A 36 15.74 48.54 -16.74
C PHE A 36 14.66 48.68 -15.65
N VAL A 37 14.53 49.85 -15.02
CA VAL A 37 13.49 50.10 -14.01
C VAL A 37 12.09 49.98 -14.61
N LEU A 38 11.87 50.50 -15.82
CA LEU A 38 10.61 50.36 -16.54
C LEU A 38 10.30 48.88 -16.83
N TRP A 39 11.30 48.10 -17.25
CA TRP A 39 11.17 46.66 -17.42
C TRP A 39 10.76 45.96 -16.13
N GLU A 40 11.42 46.27 -15.02
CA GLU A 40 11.11 45.70 -13.70
C GLU A 40 9.72 46.08 -13.19
N VAL A 41 9.30 47.33 -13.37
CA VAL A 41 7.94 47.79 -13.04
C VAL A 41 6.90 47.04 -13.88
N ILE A 42 7.14 46.89 -15.19
CA ILE A 42 6.26 46.13 -16.08
C ILE A 42 6.24 44.66 -15.66
N SER A 43 7.38 44.06 -15.34
CA SER A 43 7.54 42.68 -14.86
C SER A 43 6.72 42.45 -13.58
N TYR A 44 6.82 43.34 -12.60
CA TYR A 44 6.06 43.29 -11.36
C TYR A 44 4.53 43.44 -11.57
N LEU A 45 4.10 44.36 -12.44
CA LEU A 45 2.68 44.61 -12.74
C LEU A 45 2.05 43.51 -13.59
N THR A 46 2.84 42.87 -14.45
CA THR A 46 2.40 41.78 -15.32
C THR A 46 2.57 40.40 -14.67
N MET A 47 3.25 40.34 -13.52
CA MET A 47 3.46 39.14 -12.71
C MET A 47 2.15 38.36 -12.54
N PRO A 48 2.09 37.10 -13.02
CA PRO A 48 0.84 36.38 -13.12
C PRO A 48 0.22 36.12 -11.75
N ARG A 49 -1.12 36.23 -11.70
CA ARG A 49 -1.93 35.59 -10.66
C ARG A 49 -2.37 34.26 -11.22
N ILE A 50 -2.05 33.18 -10.53
CA ILE A 50 -2.43 31.84 -10.95
C ILE A 50 -3.91 31.68 -10.62
N VAL A 51 -4.67 31.24 -11.62
CA VAL A 51 -6.14 31.22 -11.55
C VAL A 51 -6.62 29.83 -11.14
N GLU A 52 -6.02 28.82 -11.75
CA GLU A 52 -6.49 27.45 -11.57
C GLU A 52 -5.34 26.46 -11.69
N VAL A 53 -5.40 25.44 -10.85
CA VAL A 53 -4.48 24.31 -10.87
C VAL A 53 -5.31 23.05 -11.04
N GLU A 54 -5.06 22.34 -12.12
CA GLU A 54 -5.61 21.01 -12.35
C GLU A 54 -4.52 19.97 -12.08
N ARG A 55 -4.82 18.99 -11.23
CA ARG A 55 -3.94 17.85 -10.93
C ARG A 55 -4.62 16.61 -11.47
N ILE A 56 -3.94 15.91 -12.37
CA ILE A 56 -4.39 14.65 -12.95
C ILE A 56 -3.36 13.59 -12.57
N VAL A 57 -3.80 12.56 -11.89
CA VAL A 57 -2.95 11.42 -11.49
C VAL A 57 -3.22 10.27 -12.46
N SER A 58 -2.18 9.53 -12.84
CA SER A 58 -2.33 8.41 -13.78
C SER A 58 -3.13 7.24 -13.21
N ARG A 59 -3.09 7.05 -11.88
CA ARG A 59 -3.85 6.03 -11.16
C ARG A 59 -4.16 6.49 -9.73
N GLU A 60 -5.39 6.27 -9.27
CA GLU A 60 -5.78 6.49 -7.87
C GLU A 60 -5.48 5.27 -6.99
N ARG A 61 -5.37 4.09 -7.60
CA ARG A 61 -5.07 2.82 -6.92
C ARG A 61 -3.95 2.11 -7.69
N GLY A 62 -2.98 1.55 -6.98
CA GLY A 62 -1.86 0.79 -7.54
C GLY A 62 -1.33 -0.26 -6.59
N PHE A 63 -0.30 -0.98 -6.98
CA PHE A 63 0.42 -1.95 -6.14
C PHE A 63 1.84 -1.47 -5.83
N SER A 64 2.40 -1.95 -4.73
CA SER A 64 3.75 -1.60 -4.30
C SER A 64 4.76 -1.90 -5.41
N GLY A 65 5.58 -0.91 -5.75
CA GLY A 65 6.51 -0.96 -6.89
C GLY A 65 5.95 -0.34 -8.18
N ASP A 66 4.67 0.03 -8.23
CA ASP A 66 4.11 0.76 -9.36
C ASP A 66 4.66 2.20 -9.42
N ASP A 67 4.77 2.70 -10.66
CA ASP A 67 5.04 4.10 -10.94
C ASP A 67 3.73 4.90 -11.01
N VAL A 68 3.69 6.02 -10.30
CA VAL A 68 2.56 6.96 -10.33
C VAL A 68 3.04 8.26 -10.95
N SER A 69 2.41 8.64 -12.06
CA SER A 69 2.70 9.89 -12.75
C SER A 69 1.61 10.91 -12.45
N VAL A 70 2.03 12.13 -12.15
CA VAL A 70 1.16 13.26 -11.88
C VAL A 70 1.41 14.30 -12.96
N ARG A 71 0.32 14.78 -13.55
CA ARG A 71 0.30 15.88 -14.51
C ARG A 71 -0.39 17.07 -13.86
N LEU A 72 0.37 18.15 -13.71
CA LEU A 72 -0.12 19.44 -13.27
C LEU A 72 -0.37 20.32 -14.49
N LYS A 73 -1.54 20.94 -14.54
CA LYS A 73 -1.88 21.98 -15.50
C LYS A 73 -2.19 23.25 -14.73
N VAL A 74 -1.29 24.22 -14.82
CA VAL A 74 -1.39 25.51 -14.13
C VAL A 74 -1.87 26.53 -15.15
N SER A 75 -3.05 27.10 -14.94
CA SER A 75 -3.65 28.12 -15.83
C SER A 75 -3.45 29.54 -15.29
N VAL A 76 -3.21 30.47 -16.20
CA VAL A 76 -2.87 31.87 -15.87
C VAL A 76 -3.81 32.84 -16.59
N LYS A 77 -4.18 33.94 -15.92
CA LYS A 77 -5.23 34.87 -16.38
C LYS A 77 -4.88 35.70 -17.62
N ARG A 78 -3.63 36.16 -17.76
CA ARG A 78 -3.21 37.11 -18.83
C ARG A 78 -2.51 36.37 -19.95
N ARG A 79 -2.09 37.01 -21.05
CA ARG A 79 -1.44 36.34 -22.22
C ARG A 79 0.05 36.67 -22.40
N TRP A 80 0.54 37.75 -21.78
CA TRP A 80 1.91 38.28 -21.95
C TRP A 80 2.94 37.74 -20.95
N TRP A 81 2.60 36.69 -20.20
CA TRP A 81 3.39 36.12 -19.09
C TRP A 81 4.35 35.00 -19.52
N ALA A 82 4.40 34.66 -20.81
CA ALA A 82 5.10 33.49 -21.31
C ALA A 82 6.66 33.56 -21.22
N LEU A 83 7.21 34.50 -20.43
CA LEU A 83 8.64 34.77 -20.33
C LEU A 83 9.20 34.64 -18.91
N GLN A 84 8.37 34.54 -17.87
CA GLN A 84 8.85 34.46 -16.48
C GLN A 84 8.97 32.99 -16.02
N PRO A 85 10.05 32.61 -15.34
CA PRO A 85 10.18 31.28 -14.75
C PRO A 85 9.09 31.06 -13.70
N VAL A 86 8.44 29.89 -13.80
CA VAL A 86 7.48 29.41 -12.80
C VAL A 86 8.12 28.23 -12.08
N ARG A 87 8.19 28.35 -10.76
CA ARG A 87 8.60 27.32 -9.84
C ARG A 87 7.36 26.70 -9.19
N VAL A 88 7.15 25.42 -9.41
CA VAL A 88 6.08 24.67 -8.74
C VAL A 88 6.70 23.80 -7.66
N GLU A 89 6.19 23.93 -6.43
CA GLU A 89 6.58 23.16 -5.26
C GLU A 89 5.40 22.36 -4.73
N GLU A 90 5.59 21.06 -4.65
CA GLU A 90 4.58 20.15 -4.10
C GLU A 90 5.16 19.38 -2.94
N LYS A 91 4.35 19.25 -1.87
CA LYS A 91 4.70 18.47 -0.69
C LYS A 91 3.83 17.24 -0.64
N LEU A 92 4.47 16.08 -0.54
CA LEU A 92 3.82 14.81 -0.26
C LEU A 92 3.84 14.53 1.25
N ASP A 93 2.71 14.03 1.76
CA ASP A 93 2.42 13.89 3.20
C ASP A 93 3.38 12.92 3.93
N ASP A 94 3.23 12.86 5.26
CA ASP A 94 4.16 12.30 6.27
C ASP A 94 4.82 10.93 6.01
N VAL A 95 4.31 10.09 5.11
CA VAL A 95 4.91 8.80 4.75
C VAL A 95 6.13 8.97 3.84
N LEU A 96 6.11 9.94 2.94
CA LEU A 96 7.15 10.14 1.93
C LEU A 96 7.32 11.64 1.70
N ARG A 97 8.20 12.27 2.49
CA ARG A 97 8.51 13.69 2.35
C ARG A 97 9.35 13.94 1.11
N ILE A 98 8.70 14.11 -0.04
CA ILE A 98 9.35 14.55 -1.26
C ILE A 98 8.91 15.99 -1.54
N ARG A 99 9.90 16.87 -1.71
CA ARG A 99 9.72 18.20 -2.30
C ARG A 99 10.19 18.11 -3.74
N GLN A 100 9.28 18.32 -4.67
CA GLN A 100 9.64 18.41 -6.08
C GLN A 100 9.51 19.86 -6.53
N THR A 101 10.58 20.35 -7.15
CA THR A 101 10.68 21.72 -7.65
C THR A 101 10.81 21.66 -9.16
N TYR A 102 9.85 22.25 -9.86
CA TYR A 102 9.86 22.31 -11.33
C TYR A 102 10.06 23.74 -11.77
N GLU A 103 11.17 24.00 -12.44
CA GLU A 103 11.42 25.24 -13.14
C GLU A 103 11.16 24.98 -14.63
N GLN A 104 10.05 25.52 -15.14
CA GLN A 104 9.79 25.49 -16.57
C GLN A 104 9.65 26.93 -17.08
N PRO A 105 10.41 27.32 -18.11
CA PRO A 105 10.08 28.51 -18.87
C PRO A 105 8.75 28.24 -19.60
N PRO A 106 7.80 29.18 -19.62
CA PRO A 106 6.55 28.97 -20.32
C PRO A 106 6.84 28.75 -21.81
N HIS A 107 6.51 27.57 -22.34
CA HIS A 107 6.61 27.35 -23.78
C HIS A 107 5.52 28.19 -24.49
N ARG A 108 5.95 29.06 -25.42
CA ARG A 108 5.17 29.80 -26.45
C ARG A 108 3.72 30.13 -26.08
N LEU A 109 3.42 31.38 -25.70
CA LEU A 109 2.07 32.00 -25.74
C LEU A 109 0.89 31.17 -25.17
N ALA A 110 1.15 30.07 -24.46
CA ALA A 110 0.16 29.12 -24.03
C ALA A 110 -0.55 29.64 -22.78
N HIS A 111 -1.86 29.40 -22.68
CA HIS A 111 -2.66 29.81 -21.52
C HIS A 111 -2.46 28.91 -20.28
N ALA A 112 -1.67 27.84 -20.41
CA ALA A 112 -1.41 26.88 -19.35
C ALA A 112 0.03 26.34 -19.41
N LEU A 113 0.62 26.15 -18.23
CA LEU A 113 1.86 25.42 -18.03
C LEU A 113 1.51 23.96 -17.69
N CYS A 114 2.08 23.02 -18.44
CA CYS A 114 1.90 21.59 -18.21
C CYS A 114 3.20 21.00 -17.65
N VAL A 115 3.19 20.67 -16.36
CA VAL A 115 4.30 20.00 -15.69
C VAL A 115 3.92 18.54 -15.46
N SER A 116 4.81 17.61 -15.76
CA SER A 116 4.59 16.19 -15.46
C SER A 116 5.75 15.62 -14.70
N TYR A 117 5.45 14.79 -13.71
CA TYR A 117 6.46 14.08 -12.95
C TYR A 117 5.99 12.69 -12.54
N THR A 118 6.94 11.86 -12.13
CA THR A 118 6.67 10.45 -11.79
C THR A 118 7.33 10.09 -10.47
N PHE A 119 6.54 9.56 -9.55
CA PHE A 119 7.05 8.82 -8.40
C PHE A 119 7.35 7.39 -8.84
N ARG A 120 8.62 6.99 -8.72
CA ARG A 120 9.07 5.66 -9.13
C ARG A 120 9.01 4.68 -7.98
N ALA A 121 8.56 3.45 -8.27
CA ALA A 121 8.55 2.33 -7.34
C ALA A 121 8.01 2.70 -5.95
N LEU A 122 6.80 3.26 -5.90
CA LEU A 122 6.23 3.71 -4.63
C LEU A 122 6.03 2.52 -3.68
N PRO A 123 6.46 2.62 -2.41
CA PRO A 123 6.13 1.62 -1.41
C PRO A 123 4.62 1.62 -1.11
N ARG A 124 4.10 0.54 -0.54
CA ARG A 124 2.69 0.49 -0.12
C ARG A 124 2.38 1.63 0.86
N GLY A 125 1.20 2.21 0.76
CA GLY A 125 0.83 3.35 1.60
C GLY A 125 -0.37 4.11 1.07
N ALA A 126 -1.01 4.87 1.96
CA ALA A 126 -1.94 5.92 1.59
C ALA A 126 -1.16 7.24 1.44
N TYR A 127 -1.31 7.87 0.28
CA TYR A 127 -0.60 9.09 -0.08
C TYR A 127 -1.60 10.20 -0.35
N THR A 128 -1.35 11.36 0.24
CA THR A 128 -2.18 12.54 0.09
C THR A 128 -1.32 13.71 -0.37
N LEU A 129 -1.71 14.37 -1.45
CA LEU A 129 -1.20 15.67 -1.86
C LEU A 129 -2.22 16.73 -1.47
N ARG A 130 -1.86 17.64 -0.58
CA ARG A 130 -2.79 18.66 -0.04
C ARG A 130 -2.61 20.03 -0.64
N GLU A 131 -1.37 20.54 -0.58
CA GLU A 131 -1.05 21.91 -0.95
C GLU A 131 -0.10 21.90 -2.14
N LEU A 132 -0.44 22.67 -3.17
CA LEU A 132 0.48 23.05 -4.23
C LEU A 132 0.91 24.49 -4.02
N ALA A 133 2.20 24.71 -3.77
CA ALA A 133 2.77 26.04 -3.74
C ALA A 133 3.32 26.37 -5.12
N VAL A 134 2.86 27.46 -5.72
CA VAL A 134 3.41 27.94 -6.98
C VAL A 134 4.05 29.29 -6.74
N GLU A 135 5.27 29.43 -7.22
CA GLU A 135 6.12 30.59 -7.10
C GLU A 135 6.45 31.07 -8.52
N CYS A 136 6.13 32.32 -8.82
CA CYS A 136 6.62 32.97 -10.03
C CYS A 136 7.73 33.93 -9.62
N THR A 137 8.76 34.01 -10.45
CA THR A 137 9.90 34.92 -10.24
C THR A 137 10.17 35.66 -11.55
N ASP A 138 10.58 36.91 -11.47
CA ASP A 138 11.04 37.69 -12.61
C ASP A 138 12.38 37.17 -13.16
N LEU A 139 12.81 37.66 -14.33
CA LEU A 139 14.06 37.23 -14.96
C LEU A 139 15.31 37.56 -14.12
N PHE A 140 15.26 38.63 -13.32
CA PHE A 140 16.39 39.09 -12.50
C PHE A 140 16.28 38.64 -11.03
N GLY A 141 15.20 37.94 -10.65
CA GLY A 141 15.00 37.45 -9.29
C GLY A 141 14.69 38.52 -8.24
N LEU A 142 14.34 39.75 -8.67
CA LEU A 142 14.04 40.87 -7.79
C LEU A 142 12.63 40.80 -7.18
N PHE A 143 11.70 40.15 -7.87
CA PHE A 143 10.30 40.04 -7.46
C PHE A 143 9.83 38.59 -7.53
N THR A 144 9.48 38.08 -6.36
CA THR A 144 8.89 36.76 -6.21
C THR A 144 7.43 36.88 -5.77
N ARG A 145 6.56 36.11 -6.41
CA ARG A 145 5.16 35.96 -6.01
C ARG A 145 4.85 34.50 -5.73
N ARG A 146 4.48 34.20 -4.49
CA ARG A 146 4.05 32.87 -4.07
C ARG A 146 2.53 32.82 -3.89
N GLN A 147 1.92 31.74 -4.37
CA GLN A 147 0.51 31.42 -4.18
C GLN A 147 0.39 29.95 -3.79
N SER A 148 -0.27 29.66 -2.67
CA SER A 148 -0.68 28.31 -2.31
C SER A 148 -2.07 28.02 -2.84
N VAL A 149 -2.25 26.82 -3.39
CA VAL A 149 -3.54 26.30 -3.82
C VAL A 149 -3.78 25.00 -3.08
N GLU A 150 -4.82 24.99 -2.25
CA GLU A 150 -5.28 23.78 -1.60
C GLU A 150 -6.08 22.93 -2.59
N LYS A 151 -5.52 21.78 -2.94
CA LYS A 151 -6.18 20.78 -3.77
C LYS A 151 -5.79 19.42 -3.25
N VAL A 152 -6.74 18.74 -2.64
CA VAL A 152 -6.53 17.41 -2.08
C VAL A 152 -6.62 16.38 -3.20
N THR A 153 -5.59 15.55 -3.32
CA THR A 153 -5.62 14.37 -4.19
C THR A 153 -5.01 13.21 -3.45
N GLU A 154 -5.72 12.10 -3.45
CA GLU A 154 -5.33 10.91 -2.72
C GLU A 154 -5.12 9.77 -3.70
N TRP A 155 -4.11 8.96 -3.43
CA TRP A 155 -3.97 7.66 -4.07
C TRP A 155 -3.52 6.63 -3.05
N LEU A 156 -3.83 5.38 -3.34
CA LEU A 156 -3.60 4.27 -2.46
C LEU A 156 -2.77 3.19 -3.16
N ILE A 157 -1.63 2.87 -2.57
CA ILE A 157 -0.74 1.82 -3.07
C ILE A 157 -0.90 0.60 -2.19
N TYR A 158 -1.51 -0.44 -2.75
CA TYR A 158 -1.72 -1.73 -2.11
C TYR A 158 -0.39 -2.47 -1.92
N PRO A 159 -0.31 -3.37 -0.91
CA PRO A 159 0.83 -4.26 -0.79
C PRO A 159 1.01 -5.12 -2.04
N ARG A 160 2.26 -5.51 -2.33
CA ARG A 160 2.57 -6.41 -3.44
C ARG A 160 1.83 -7.75 -3.25
N ILE A 161 1.16 -8.20 -4.30
CA ILE A 161 0.44 -9.49 -4.35
C ILE A 161 1.20 -10.43 -5.27
N ILE A 162 1.41 -11.65 -4.81
CA ILE A 162 1.91 -12.75 -5.64
C ILE A 162 0.70 -13.61 -6.02
N PRO A 163 0.57 -14.01 -7.30
CA PRO A 163 -0.47 -14.94 -7.68
C PRO A 163 -0.25 -16.28 -6.98
N LEU A 164 -1.25 -16.75 -6.25
CA LEU A 164 -1.30 -18.08 -5.66
C LEU A 164 -2.32 -18.94 -6.41
N PRO A 165 -2.15 -20.27 -6.45
CA PRO A 165 -3.07 -21.17 -7.13
C PRO A 165 -4.48 -21.09 -6.53
N ALA A 166 -5.50 -21.23 -7.39
CA ALA A 166 -6.91 -21.12 -6.99
C ALA A 166 -7.35 -22.20 -5.99
N GLU A 167 -6.63 -23.33 -5.94
CA GLU A 167 -6.87 -24.44 -5.00
C GLU A 167 -6.26 -24.20 -3.61
N PHE A 168 -5.62 -23.04 -3.38
CA PHE A 168 -4.99 -22.72 -2.11
C PHE A 168 -5.98 -22.76 -0.95
N THR A 169 -5.73 -23.64 0.00
CA THR A 169 -6.55 -23.86 1.20
C THR A 169 -5.65 -24.21 2.38
N ALA A 170 -6.11 -24.03 3.62
CA ALA A 170 -5.32 -24.44 4.80
C ALA A 170 -4.98 -25.94 4.73
N SER A 171 -5.89 -26.73 4.16
CA SER A 171 -5.71 -28.15 3.88
C SER A 171 -4.58 -28.49 2.90
N SER A 172 -4.19 -27.59 1.98
CA SER A 172 -3.08 -27.87 1.06
C SER A 172 -1.74 -27.90 1.79
N LEU A 173 -1.57 -27.04 2.81
CA LEU A 173 -0.36 -26.99 3.65
C LEU A 173 -0.35 -28.08 4.75
N LEU A 174 -1.52 -28.48 5.26
CA LEU A 174 -1.65 -29.53 6.30
C LEU A 174 -1.47 -30.95 5.76
N ARG A 175 -1.51 -31.14 4.44
CA ARG A 175 -1.38 -32.45 3.79
C ARG A 175 0.05 -33.02 3.90
N ALA A 176 1.02 -32.16 4.21
CA ALA A 176 2.44 -32.46 4.15
C ALA A 176 2.94 -33.46 5.20
N GLU A 177 2.52 -33.33 6.46
CA GLU A 177 3.07 -34.18 7.54
C GLU A 177 2.07 -35.20 8.09
N ARG A 178 0.78 -34.98 7.85
CA ARG A 178 -0.29 -35.81 8.41
C ARG A 178 -0.78 -36.82 7.39
N GLY A 179 0.06 -37.80 7.10
CA GLY A 179 -0.41 -39.07 6.57
C GLY A 179 -1.62 -39.54 7.40
N ALA A 180 -2.80 -39.54 6.81
CA ALA A 180 -4.09 -39.94 7.39
C ALA A 180 -4.89 -38.96 8.29
N ARG A 181 -4.47 -37.71 8.58
CA ARG A 181 -5.34 -36.73 9.30
C ARG A 181 -5.85 -35.54 8.46
N SER A 182 -5.69 -35.55 7.15
CA SER A 182 -6.41 -34.62 6.24
C SER A 182 -7.94 -34.73 6.33
N HIS A 183 -8.45 -35.70 7.09
CA HIS A 183 -9.87 -35.92 7.33
C HIS A 183 -10.54 -34.98 8.34
N VAL A 184 -9.80 -34.14 9.06
CA VAL A 184 -10.45 -33.13 9.94
C VAL A 184 -11.26 -32.13 9.11
N PHE A 185 -10.83 -31.81 7.88
CA PHE A 185 -11.59 -30.94 6.97
C PHE A 185 -12.81 -31.61 6.33
N VAL A 186 -12.86 -32.95 6.26
CA VAL A 186 -14.03 -33.67 5.74
C VAL A 186 -15.02 -33.97 6.86
N ALA A 187 -14.55 -34.10 8.11
CA ALA A 187 -15.39 -34.45 9.25
C ALA A 187 -16.42 -33.37 9.63
N SER A 188 -16.15 -32.11 9.28
CA SER A 188 -17.06 -30.96 9.51
C SER A 188 -17.79 -30.49 8.25
N ALA A 189 -17.62 -31.15 7.11
CA ALA A 189 -18.38 -30.79 5.93
C ALA A 189 -19.86 -31.15 6.18
N HIS A 190 -20.76 -30.18 6.06
CA HIS A 190 -22.19 -30.44 6.17
C HIS A 190 -22.58 -31.49 5.12
N LEU A 191 -23.37 -32.49 5.53
CA LEU A 191 -23.96 -33.44 4.60
C LEU A 191 -24.90 -32.65 3.67
N SER A 192 -24.42 -32.37 2.45
CA SER A 192 -25.17 -31.65 1.42
C SER A 192 -26.28 -32.52 0.83
N GLY A 193 -26.05 -33.83 0.81
CA GLY A 193 -27.02 -34.80 0.32
C GLY A 193 -26.43 -36.20 0.22
N THR A 194 -27.03 -37.02 -0.62
CA THR A 194 -26.56 -38.37 -0.91
C THR A 194 -26.58 -38.62 -2.41
N ARG A 195 -25.61 -39.38 -2.92
CA ARG A 195 -25.58 -39.84 -4.31
C ARG A 195 -25.51 -41.36 -4.39
N PRO A 196 -25.88 -41.97 -5.53
CA PRO A 196 -25.62 -43.39 -5.77
C PRO A 196 -24.14 -43.72 -5.55
N TYR A 197 -23.90 -44.81 -4.82
CA TYR A 197 -22.57 -45.33 -4.56
C TYR A 197 -21.92 -45.77 -5.86
N VAL A 198 -20.68 -45.34 -6.08
CA VAL A 198 -19.87 -45.79 -7.21
C VAL A 198 -18.76 -46.69 -6.68
N PRO A 199 -18.50 -47.86 -7.30
CA PRO A 199 -17.38 -48.71 -6.92
C PRO A 199 -16.06 -47.92 -6.87
N GLY A 200 -15.45 -47.86 -5.69
CA GLY A 200 -14.28 -46.99 -5.39
C GLY A 200 -14.56 -45.97 -4.29
N ASP A 201 -15.83 -45.67 -4.02
CA ASP A 201 -16.24 -44.91 -2.85
C ASP A 201 -15.94 -45.69 -1.56
N ARG A 202 -15.57 -44.97 -0.49
CA ARG A 202 -15.24 -45.60 0.79
C ARG A 202 -16.51 -46.14 1.47
N LEU A 203 -16.45 -47.35 2.00
CA LEU A 203 -17.56 -47.96 2.75
C LEU A 203 -17.97 -47.15 3.99
N SER A 204 -17.02 -46.47 4.64
CA SER A 204 -17.30 -45.55 5.77
C SER A 204 -18.10 -44.30 5.37
N GLY A 205 -18.13 -43.99 4.06
CA GLY A 205 -18.89 -42.89 3.48
C GLY A 205 -20.34 -43.24 3.14
N ILE A 206 -20.80 -44.46 3.41
CA ILE A 206 -22.18 -44.87 3.12
C ILE A 206 -23.16 -44.21 4.10
N HIS A 207 -24.26 -43.66 3.57
CA HIS A 207 -25.35 -43.10 4.36
C HIS A 207 -26.43 -44.16 4.59
N TRP A 208 -26.25 -45.00 5.62
CA TRP A 208 -27.15 -46.13 5.93
C TRP A 208 -28.65 -45.78 5.97
N PRO A 209 -29.08 -44.65 6.57
CA PRO A 209 -30.51 -44.31 6.57
C PRO A 209 -31.07 -43.97 5.17
N ALA A 210 -30.24 -43.48 4.25
CA ALA A 210 -30.66 -43.18 2.87
C ALA A 210 -30.68 -44.46 2.03
N THR A 211 -29.65 -45.30 2.19
CA THR A 211 -29.58 -46.65 1.60
C THR A 211 -30.79 -47.50 1.98
N ALA A 212 -31.21 -47.45 3.26
CA ALA A 212 -32.38 -48.20 3.73
C ALA A 212 -33.69 -47.75 3.08
N ARG A 213 -33.84 -46.46 2.75
CA ARG A 213 -35.04 -45.90 2.10
C ARG A 213 -35.05 -46.11 0.59
N SER A 214 -33.92 -45.96 -0.08
CA SER A 214 -33.83 -46.09 -1.53
C SER A 214 -33.58 -47.52 -2.02
N GLN A 215 -33.32 -48.46 -1.11
CA GLN A 215 -32.88 -49.84 -1.39
C GLN A 215 -31.65 -49.94 -2.31
N GLN A 216 -30.88 -48.86 -2.43
CA GLN A 216 -29.66 -48.78 -3.23
C GLN A 216 -28.57 -48.10 -2.40
N LEU A 217 -27.33 -48.59 -2.47
CA LEU A 217 -26.21 -47.99 -1.72
C LEU A 217 -26.07 -46.50 -2.05
N GLN A 218 -26.13 -45.67 -1.01
CA GLN A 218 -25.98 -44.22 -1.11
C GLN A 218 -24.68 -43.77 -0.43
N SER A 219 -23.84 -43.05 -1.15
CA SER A 219 -22.66 -42.36 -0.61
C SER A 219 -23.05 -40.97 -0.10
N LYS A 220 -22.56 -40.59 1.08
CA LYS A 220 -22.67 -39.24 1.63
C LYS A 220 -22.01 -38.24 0.67
N MET A 221 -22.76 -37.22 0.24
CA MET A 221 -22.20 -36.04 -0.41
C MET A 221 -22.01 -34.96 0.63
N PHE A 222 -20.78 -34.51 0.75
CA PHE A 222 -20.40 -33.44 1.63
C PHE A 222 -20.25 -32.16 0.81
N ASP A 223 -20.72 -31.03 1.32
CA ASP A 223 -20.48 -29.75 0.66
C ASP A 223 -19.00 -29.39 0.80
N THR A 224 -18.27 -29.37 -0.32
CA THR A 224 -16.88 -28.89 -0.38
C THR A 224 -16.77 -27.38 -0.18
N HIS A 225 -17.90 -26.65 -0.25
CA HIS A 225 -18.01 -25.20 -0.03
C HIS A 225 -18.46 -24.85 1.39
N ALA A 226 -18.48 -25.82 2.31
CA ALA A 226 -18.74 -25.57 3.73
C ALA A 226 -17.99 -24.30 4.14
N SER A 227 -18.78 -23.30 4.52
CA SER A 227 -18.42 -21.91 4.67
C SER A 227 -17.61 -21.72 5.95
N HIS A 228 -16.42 -22.30 6.00
CA HIS A 228 -15.49 -22.10 7.10
C HIS A 228 -15.11 -20.63 7.14
N LEU A 229 -15.21 -20.04 8.33
CA LEU A 229 -14.73 -18.69 8.60
C LEU A 229 -13.22 -18.74 8.57
N THR A 230 -12.63 -17.92 7.73
CA THR A 230 -11.18 -17.73 7.66
C THR A 230 -10.82 -16.38 8.22
N TYR A 231 -9.85 -16.35 9.13
CA TYR A 231 -9.30 -15.13 9.68
C TYR A 231 -7.82 -15.02 9.33
N LEU A 232 -7.45 -13.87 8.80
CA LEU A 232 -6.07 -13.48 8.58
C LEU A 232 -5.64 -12.57 9.73
N TRP A 233 -4.61 -12.95 10.47
CA TRP A 233 -4.05 -12.13 11.52
C TRP A 233 -2.66 -11.68 11.10
N LEU A 234 -2.49 -10.38 10.91
CA LEU A 234 -1.16 -9.80 10.70
C LEU A 234 -0.64 -9.28 12.05
N ASP A 235 0.48 -9.81 12.49
CA ASP A 235 1.24 -9.26 13.60
C ASP A 235 1.97 -8.00 13.11
N ASP A 236 1.56 -6.85 13.64
CA ASP A 236 2.16 -5.56 13.33
C ASP A 236 3.24 -5.15 14.34
N ARG A 237 3.57 -6.01 15.31
CA ARG A 237 4.66 -5.80 16.25
C ARG A 237 5.98 -6.10 15.55
N MET A 238 6.82 -5.08 15.48
CA MET A 238 8.09 -5.18 14.79
C MET A 238 9.20 -4.80 15.77
N ASP A 239 10.17 -5.70 15.93
CA ASP A 239 11.34 -5.45 16.75
C ASP A 239 12.20 -4.34 16.12
N HIS A 240 12.83 -3.52 16.95
CA HIS A 240 13.64 -2.39 16.49
C HIS A 240 14.82 -2.83 15.60
N ASP A 241 15.33 -4.04 15.83
CA ASP A 241 16.51 -4.57 15.16
C ASP A 241 16.19 -5.25 13.82
N LEU A 242 14.91 -5.46 13.52
CA LEU A 242 14.50 -6.11 12.27
C LEU A 242 14.35 -5.09 11.12
N PRO A 243 14.88 -5.40 9.92
CA PRO A 243 14.65 -4.60 8.73
C PRO A 243 13.17 -4.43 8.38
N TRP A 244 12.82 -3.23 7.91
CA TRP A 244 11.46 -2.87 7.49
C TRP A 244 10.91 -3.79 6.39
N GLU A 245 11.78 -4.30 5.53
CA GLU A 245 11.47 -5.18 4.42
C GLU A 245 10.83 -6.50 4.87
N ILE A 246 11.14 -6.99 6.08
CA ILE A 246 10.50 -8.21 6.62
C ILE A 246 9.03 -7.93 6.93
N PHE A 247 8.73 -6.77 7.50
CA PHE A 247 7.37 -6.35 7.76
C PHE A 247 6.59 -6.22 6.44
N GLU A 248 7.17 -5.56 5.42
CA GLU A 248 6.59 -5.50 4.07
C GLU A 248 6.30 -6.89 3.49
N ARG A 249 7.22 -7.84 3.72
CA ARG A 249 7.06 -9.22 3.26
C ARG A 249 5.91 -9.95 3.95
N SER A 250 5.72 -9.74 5.25
CA SER A 250 4.56 -10.30 5.97
C SER A 250 3.24 -9.70 5.50
N VAL A 251 3.20 -8.39 5.23
CA VAL A 251 2.01 -7.70 4.70
C VAL A 251 1.69 -8.19 3.28
N GLY A 252 2.72 -8.34 2.42
CA GLY A 252 2.55 -8.85 1.05
C GLY A 252 2.08 -10.32 1.03
N ALA A 253 2.60 -11.16 1.94
CA ALA A 253 2.11 -12.53 2.10
C ALA A 253 0.65 -12.57 2.56
N CYS A 254 0.29 -11.74 3.55
CA CYS A 254 -1.09 -11.60 4.01
C CYS A 254 -2.02 -11.17 2.87
N ALA A 255 -1.61 -10.19 2.07
CA ALA A 255 -2.37 -9.71 0.91
C ALA A 255 -2.53 -10.80 -0.18
N SER A 256 -1.47 -11.58 -0.41
CA SER A 256 -1.46 -12.66 -1.40
C SER A 256 -2.41 -13.78 -0.99
N VAL A 257 -2.32 -14.24 0.26
CA VAL A 257 -3.22 -15.24 0.83
C VAL A 257 -4.67 -14.73 0.87
N ALA A 258 -4.90 -13.47 1.28
CA ALA A 258 -6.24 -12.87 1.25
C ALA A 258 -6.85 -12.89 -0.15
N SER A 259 -6.06 -12.47 -1.14
CA SER A 259 -6.48 -12.44 -2.54
C SER A 259 -6.81 -13.83 -3.05
N ALA A 260 -6.01 -14.84 -2.73
CA ALA A 260 -6.24 -16.22 -3.13
C ALA A 260 -7.53 -16.79 -2.52
N LEU A 261 -7.71 -16.63 -1.20
CA LEU A 261 -8.88 -17.12 -0.49
C LEU A 261 -10.18 -16.47 -0.96
N LEU A 262 -10.16 -15.15 -1.22
CA LEU A 262 -11.33 -14.42 -1.71
C LEU A 262 -11.65 -14.74 -3.17
N SER A 263 -10.64 -14.99 -4.02
CA SER A 263 -10.85 -15.52 -5.37
C SER A 263 -11.47 -16.92 -5.36
N ALA A 264 -11.14 -17.73 -4.35
CA ALA A 264 -11.77 -19.03 -4.09
C ALA A 264 -13.11 -18.93 -3.33
N GLU A 265 -13.73 -17.75 -3.28
CA GLU A 265 -15.01 -17.46 -2.63
C GLU A 265 -15.10 -17.86 -1.15
N ARG A 266 -13.99 -17.82 -0.41
CA ARG A 266 -13.99 -18.11 1.04
C ARG A 266 -14.41 -16.89 1.86
N LEU A 267 -15.04 -17.14 3.02
CA LEU A 267 -15.35 -16.08 3.98
C LEU A 267 -14.06 -15.66 4.67
N THR A 268 -13.50 -14.51 4.29
CA THR A 268 -12.20 -14.08 4.77
C THR A 268 -12.32 -12.77 5.54
N GLY A 269 -11.92 -12.80 6.81
CA GLY A 269 -11.76 -11.64 7.68
C GLY A 269 -10.31 -11.26 7.85
N LEU A 270 -10.06 -10.03 8.29
CA LEU A 270 -8.72 -9.52 8.61
C LEU A 270 -8.72 -9.02 10.05
N LEU A 271 -7.70 -9.41 10.79
CA LEU A 271 -7.47 -9.04 12.18
C LEU A 271 -6.19 -8.21 12.22
N LEU A 272 -6.37 -6.95 12.57
CA LEU A 272 -5.31 -6.00 12.86
C LEU A 272 -5.58 -5.43 14.26
N GLU A 273 -4.53 -4.98 14.90
CA GLU A 273 -4.68 -4.37 16.23
C GLU A 273 -5.37 -3.01 16.20
N GLY A 274 -5.25 -2.29 15.08
CA GLY A 274 -6.02 -1.07 14.82
C GLY A 274 -7.50 -1.30 14.45
N GLY A 275 -7.93 -2.56 14.27
CA GLY A 275 -9.32 -2.87 13.94
C GLY A 275 -9.51 -4.22 13.22
N THR A 276 -10.71 -4.77 13.38
CA THR A 276 -11.11 -6.07 12.82
C THR A 276 -12.09 -5.91 11.65
N LEU A 277 -11.84 -6.61 10.55
CA LEU A 277 -12.79 -6.80 9.47
C LEU A 277 -13.45 -8.18 9.58
N ALA A 278 -14.77 -8.19 9.79
CA ALA A 278 -15.55 -9.41 9.84
C ALA A 278 -15.44 -10.22 8.51
N PRO A 279 -15.47 -11.56 8.55
CA PRO A 279 -15.36 -12.38 7.36
C PRO A 279 -16.51 -12.15 6.37
N LYS A 280 -16.16 -11.80 5.14
CA LYS A 280 -17.10 -11.69 4.01
C LYS A 280 -16.45 -12.28 2.76
N ARG A 281 -17.23 -12.37 1.68
CA ARG A 281 -16.79 -12.86 0.35
C ARG A 281 -16.80 -11.72 -0.66
N GLY A 282 -16.15 -11.98 -1.80
CA GLY A 282 -16.28 -11.16 -3.00
C GLY A 282 -15.28 -10.01 -3.11
N TYR A 283 -15.37 -9.31 -4.24
CA TYR A 283 -14.42 -8.27 -4.65
C TYR A 283 -14.31 -7.11 -3.66
N LEU A 284 -15.44 -6.60 -3.16
CA LEU A 284 -15.44 -5.48 -2.20
C LEU A 284 -14.75 -5.82 -0.88
N GLN A 285 -14.83 -7.08 -0.43
CA GLN A 285 -14.10 -7.51 0.75
C GLN A 285 -12.59 -7.53 0.48
N ARG A 286 -12.18 -7.97 -0.72
CA ARG A 286 -10.78 -7.95 -1.14
C ARG A 286 -10.22 -6.54 -1.11
N GLU A 287 -10.94 -5.58 -1.69
CA GLU A 287 -10.52 -4.17 -1.65
C GLU A 287 -10.40 -3.67 -0.21
N ARG A 288 -11.38 -3.89 0.66
CA ARG A 288 -11.32 -3.45 2.07
C ARG A 288 -10.13 -4.02 2.83
N ILE A 289 -9.81 -5.30 2.61
CA ILE A 289 -8.63 -5.94 3.22
C ILE A 289 -7.35 -5.29 2.69
N LEU A 290 -7.23 -5.10 1.36
CA LEU A 290 -6.05 -4.47 0.76
C LEU A 290 -5.89 -3.01 1.18
N GLU A 291 -6.99 -2.25 1.29
CA GLU A 291 -7.01 -0.88 1.79
C GLU A 291 -6.54 -0.81 3.24
N SER A 292 -6.98 -1.76 4.08
CA SER A 292 -6.54 -1.84 5.47
C SER A 292 -5.05 -2.16 5.54
N LEU A 293 -4.59 -3.20 4.81
CA LEU A 293 -3.18 -3.59 4.73
C LEU A 293 -2.26 -2.50 4.17
N ALA A 294 -2.75 -1.67 3.25
CA ALA A 294 -2.01 -0.52 2.71
C ALA A 294 -1.78 0.58 3.76
N ARG A 295 -2.61 0.65 4.81
CA ARG A 295 -2.54 1.67 5.86
C ARG A 295 -1.82 1.19 7.13
N VAL A 296 -1.59 -0.13 7.29
CA VAL A 296 -0.91 -0.67 8.46
C VAL A 296 0.54 -0.18 8.50
N LYS A 297 0.95 0.32 9.66
CA LYS A 297 2.34 0.62 9.99
C LYS A 297 2.78 -0.29 11.14
N PRO A 298 4.05 -0.70 11.19
CA PRO A 298 4.54 -1.52 12.29
C PRO A 298 4.55 -0.70 13.57
N ARG A 299 4.11 -1.32 14.66
CA ARG A 299 4.18 -0.79 16.01
C ARG A 299 5.49 -1.25 16.63
N ARG A 300 6.34 -0.27 16.97
CA ARG A 300 7.61 -0.55 17.65
C ARG A 300 7.36 -0.84 19.13
N LEU A 301 8.00 -1.88 19.65
CA LEU A 301 7.66 -2.55 20.91
C LEU A 301 7.70 -1.67 22.18
N ALA A 302 8.35 -0.49 22.16
CA ALA A 302 8.29 0.46 23.28
C ALA A 302 6.87 0.97 23.61
N SER A 303 5.90 0.80 22.70
CA SER A 303 4.49 1.16 22.88
C SER A 303 3.55 -0.06 22.98
N ALA A 304 4.09 -1.26 23.27
CA ALA A 304 3.41 -2.56 23.18
C ALA A 304 2.42 -2.89 24.31
N GLU A 305 2.07 -1.95 25.19
CA GLU A 305 1.08 -2.17 26.26
C GLU A 305 -0.34 -2.44 25.74
N LEU A 306 -0.61 -2.12 24.46
CA LEU A 306 -1.94 -2.21 23.83
C LEU A 306 -2.23 -3.55 23.13
N SER A 307 -1.61 -4.66 23.54
CA SER A 307 -1.82 -5.99 22.94
C SER A 307 -3.15 -6.67 23.30
N GLY A 308 -4.06 -5.99 24.03
CA GLY A 308 -5.27 -6.60 24.59
C GLY A 308 -6.48 -6.69 23.63
N ILE A 309 -6.60 -5.77 22.67
CA ILE A 309 -7.85 -5.60 21.91
C ILE A 309 -7.98 -6.62 20.78
N ALA A 310 -6.95 -6.84 19.96
CA ALA A 310 -7.02 -7.90 18.94
C ALA A 310 -7.16 -9.29 19.56
N ARG A 311 -6.54 -9.52 20.74
CA ARG A 311 -6.69 -10.77 21.49
C ARG A 311 -8.15 -10.99 21.89
N ALA A 312 -8.82 -10.00 22.47
CA ALA A 312 -10.22 -10.12 22.88
C ALA A 312 -11.18 -10.36 21.69
N ASP A 313 -10.89 -9.80 20.52
CA ASP A 313 -11.64 -10.07 19.28
C ASP A 313 -11.37 -11.47 18.75
N LEU A 314 -10.10 -11.88 18.66
CA LEU A 314 -9.67 -13.24 18.30
C LEU A 314 -10.43 -14.29 19.14
N TRP A 315 -10.46 -14.12 20.46
CA TRP A 315 -11.11 -15.06 21.38
C TRP A 315 -12.62 -15.11 21.24
N ARG A 316 -13.27 -13.97 20.93
CA ARG A 316 -14.72 -13.91 20.69
C ARG A 316 -15.12 -14.49 19.34
N MET A 317 -14.22 -14.41 18.36
CA MET A 317 -14.46 -14.80 16.96
C MET A 317 -14.01 -16.21 16.62
N ALA A 318 -13.22 -16.86 17.49
CA ALA A 318 -12.83 -18.25 17.37
C ALA A 318 -14.06 -19.18 17.52
N ALA A 319 -14.78 -19.33 16.42
CA ALA A 319 -15.78 -20.38 16.27
C ALA A 319 -15.08 -21.74 16.16
N ARG A 320 -15.74 -22.80 16.64
CA ARG A 320 -15.35 -24.17 16.28
C ARG A 320 -15.33 -24.26 14.75
N ASP A 321 -14.27 -24.84 14.20
CA ASP A 321 -14.05 -25.04 12.75
C ASP A 321 -13.68 -23.78 11.93
N ALA A 322 -13.12 -22.73 12.55
CA ALA A 322 -12.47 -21.61 11.86
C ALA A 322 -11.00 -21.92 11.49
N ALA A 323 -10.54 -21.34 10.39
CA ALA A 323 -9.13 -21.38 9.95
C ALA A 323 -8.45 -20.04 10.22
N PHE A 324 -7.29 -20.07 10.89
CA PHE A 324 -6.48 -18.91 11.19
C PHE A 324 -5.17 -18.97 10.42
N TYR A 325 -4.88 -17.89 9.68
CA TYR A 325 -3.59 -17.67 9.06
C TYR A 325 -2.92 -16.49 9.75
N VAL A 326 -1.79 -16.74 10.39
CA VAL A 326 -1.06 -15.73 11.16
C VAL A 326 0.19 -15.34 10.39
N PHE A 327 0.41 -14.05 10.18
CA PHE A 327 1.57 -13.52 9.49
C PHE A 327 2.40 -12.75 10.50
N THR A 328 3.62 -13.22 10.76
CA THR A 328 4.50 -12.61 11.75
C THR A 328 5.94 -12.51 11.22
N GLN A 329 6.70 -11.58 11.78
CA GLN A 329 8.14 -11.46 11.54
C GLN A 329 8.95 -12.10 12.67
N ASN A 330 8.33 -12.35 13.83
CA ASN A 330 9.00 -12.91 14.99
C ASN A 330 8.08 -13.90 15.73
N LEU A 331 8.67 -14.99 16.23
CA LEU A 331 7.96 -16.08 16.88
C LEU A 331 8.23 -16.05 18.38
N ASP A 332 7.68 -15.03 19.05
CA ASP A 332 7.89 -14.81 20.48
C ASP A 332 7.09 -15.78 21.36
N GLU A 333 7.55 -16.00 22.59
CA GLU A 333 6.81 -16.78 23.60
C GLU A 333 5.40 -16.23 23.88
N ALA A 334 5.20 -14.92 23.73
CA ALA A 334 3.87 -14.31 23.86
C ALA A 334 2.93 -14.77 22.74
N LEU A 335 3.40 -14.77 21.49
CA LEU A 335 2.64 -15.25 20.34
C LEU A 335 2.37 -16.76 20.47
N MET A 336 3.36 -17.54 20.88
CA MET A 336 3.18 -18.98 21.09
C MET A 336 2.18 -19.30 22.19
N ARG A 337 2.14 -18.53 23.28
CA ARG A 337 1.10 -18.65 24.31
C ARG A 337 -0.29 -18.36 23.76
N ASP A 338 -0.42 -17.36 22.89
CA ASP A 338 -1.69 -17.04 22.22
C ASP A 338 -2.11 -18.15 21.27
N LEU A 339 -1.21 -18.63 20.41
CA LEU A 339 -1.50 -19.75 19.52
C LEU A 339 -1.89 -21.00 20.32
N GLY A 340 -1.20 -21.30 21.42
CA GLY A 340 -1.51 -22.42 22.30
C GLY A 340 -2.88 -22.32 22.97
N ALA A 341 -3.33 -21.11 23.33
CA ALA A 341 -4.69 -20.90 23.83
C ALA A 341 -5.75 -21.09 22.72
N LEU A 342 -5.44 -20.69 21.49
CA LEU A 342 -6.29 -20.86 20.31
C LEU A 342 -6.47 -22.33 19.96
N MET A 343 -5.39 -23.11 20.01
CA MET A 343 -5.41 -24.55 19.76
C MET A 343 -6.34 -25.34 20.68
N ARG A 344 -6.63 -24.87 21.90
CA ARG A 344 -7.57 -25.55 22.82
C ARG A 344 -8.99 -25.63 22.27
N GLN A 345 -9.36 -24.75 21.35
CA GLN A 345 -10.68 -24.74 20.70
C GLN A 345 -10.71 -25.59 19.43
N ASN A 346 -9.62 -26.28 19.11
CA ASN A 346 -9.38 -27.10 17.92
C ASN A 346 -9.53 -26.38 16.55
N PRO A 347 -9.16 -25.09 16.40
CA PRO A 347 -9.14 -24.45 15.09
C PRO A 347 -7.91 -24.88 14.29
N THR A 348 -8.00 -24.73 12.97
CA THR A 348 -6.84 -24.92 12.09
C THR A 348 -5.98 -23.67 12.11
N VAL A 349 -4.69 -23.78 12.45
CA VAL A 349 -3.77 -22.63 12.54
C VAL A 349 -2.57 -22.86 11.63
N VAL A 350 -2.31 -21.89 10.76
CA VAL A 350 -1.13 -21.83 9.89
C VAL A 350 -0.41 -20.51 10.16
N VAL A 351 0.87 -20.58 10.48
CA VAL A 351 1.72 -19.42 10.75
C VAL A 351 2.67 -19.22 9.59
N PHE A 352 2.70 -18.03 9.00
CA PHE A 352 3.68 -17.58 8.03
C PHE A 352 4.70 -16.72 8.75
N LEU A 353 5.93 -17.21 8.85
CA LEU A 353 7.06 -16.53 9.48
C LEU A 353 7.96 -15.93 8.41
N ALA A 354 7.94 -14.60 8.28
CA ALA A 354 8.84 -13.89 7.39
C ALA A 354 10.23 -13.75 8.04
N GLN A 355 11.28 -14.22 7.37
CA GLN A 355 12.65 -14.22 7.90
C GLN A 355 13.60 -13.37 7.05
N THR A 356 14.67 -12.85 7.66
CA THR A 356 15.78 -12.19 6.95
C THR A 356 16.69 -13.20 6.25
N ALA A 357 17.03 -14.27 6.95
CA ALA A 357 17.91 -15.34 6.49
C ALA A 357 17.54 -16.63 7.23
N GLY A 358 17.70 -17.77 6.56
CA GLY A 358 17.31 -19.07 7.09
C GLY A 358 16.89 -20.01 5.96
N ASP A 359 16.62 -21.26 6.32
CA ASP A 359 16.07 -22.23 5.39
C ASP A 359 14.55 -22.05 5.29
N ASP A 360 14.08 -21.85 4.06
CA ASP A 360 12.65 -21.87 3.79
C ASP A 360 12.12 -23.28 4.08
N CYS A 361 11.16 -23.39 5.01
CA CYS A 361 10.70 -24.69 5.49
C CYS A 361 9.26 -24.63 6.01
N VAL A 362 8.61 -25.79 5.99
CA VAL A 362 7.35 -26.03 6.70
C VAL A 362 7.67 -26.95 7.87
N MET A 363 7.34 -26.53 9.08
CA MET A 363 7.54 -27.31 10.30
C MET A 363 6.22 -27.40 11.09
N ASP A 364 5.90 -28.55 11.68
CA ASP A 364 4.85 -28.64 12.69
C ASP A 364 5.46 -28.41 14.09
N HIS A 365 5.03 -27.34 14.76
CA HIS A 365 5.41 -27.03 16.12
C HIS A 365 4.19 -27.18 17.04
N HIS A 366 4.13 -28.28 17.78
CA HIS A 366 3.05 -28.61 18.71
C HIS A 366 1.63 -28.60 18.09
N GLY A 367 1.50 -28.94 16.81
CA GLY A 367 0.23 -28.99 16.07
C GLY A 367 -0.07 -27.72 15.26
N VAL A 368 0.79 -26.71 15.34
CA VAL A 368 0.78 -25.48 14.51
C VAL A 368 1.72 -25.66 13.33
N THR A 369 1.21 -25.51 12.11
CA THR A 369 2.05 -25.51 10.91
C THR A 369 2.70 -24.14 10.75
N VAL A 370 4.03 -24.08 10.84
CA VAL A 370 4.84 -22.87 10.64
C VAL A 370 5.53 -22.95 9.28
N CYS A 371 5.20 -22.00 8.41
CA CYS A 371 5.78 -21.78 7.10
C CYS A 371 6.79 -20.64 7.19
N SER A 372 8.07 -20.96 7.29
CA SER A 372 9.17 -19.99 7.31
C SER A 372 9.60 -19.67 5.88
N TYR A 373 9.71 -18.39 5.54
CA TYR A 373 10.08 -17.95 4.20
C TYR A 373 10.91 -16.66 4.21
N THR A 374 11.92 -16.63 3.36
CA THR A 374 12.87 -15.53 3.17
C THR A 374 12.52 -14.66 1.97
N SER A 375 11.79 -15.20 0.99
CA SER A 375 11.40 -14.51 -0.23
C SER A 375 9.96 -14.81 -0.65
N PHE A 376 9.42 -13.94 -1.52
CA PHE A 376 8.09 -14.12 -2.09
C PHE A 376 8.00 -15.30 -3.06
N ASP A 377 9.09 -15.58 -3.78
CA ASP A 377 9.17 -16.73 -4.68
C ASP A 377 9.20 -18.03 -3.89
N ALA A 378 9.96 -18.09 -2.79
CA ALA A 378 9.93 -19.23 -1.86
C ALA A 378 8.55 -19.47 -1.26
N LEU A 379 7.83 -18.41 -0.87
CA LEU A 379 6.45 -18.52 -0.40
C LEU A 379 5.53 -19.11 -1.49
N ALA A 380 5.68 -18.66 -2.74
CA ALA A 380 4.89 -19.18 -3.85
C ALA A 380 5.19 -20.66 -4.12
N GLU A 381 6.47 -21.05 -4.11
CA GLU A 381 6.91 -22.45 -4.26
C GLU A 381 6.36 -23.34 -3.13
N MET A 382 6.46 -22.88 -1.87
CA MET A 382 5.88 -23.58 -0.70
C MET A 382 4.41 -23.87 -0.88
N ILE A 383 3.68 -22.89 -1.39
CA ILE A 383 2.23 -22.95 -1.55
C ILE A 383 1.85 -23.84 -2.75
N HIS A 384 2.61 -23.80 -3.83
CA HIS A 384 2.38 -24.59 -5.04
C HIS A 384 2.66 -26.08 -4.84
N ASP A 385 3.80 -26.42 -4.26
CA ASP A 385 4.26 -27.80 -4.18
C ASP A 385 3.67 -28.56 -2.97
N GLY A 386 2.99 -27.85 -2.06
CA GLY A 386 2.45 -28.41 -0.82
C GLY A 386 3.53 -28.92 0.14
N HIS A 387 4.80 -28.69 -0.19
CA HIS A 387 6.01 -29.04 0.53
C HIS A 387 7.16 -28.17 -0.01
N LEU A 388 7.96 -27.58 0.87
CA LEU A 388 9.39 -27.47 0.53
C LEU A 388 10.01 -28.79 0.94
N ARG A 389 10.48 -29.57 -0.04
CA ARG A 389 11.38 -30.69 0.22
C ARG A 389 12.51 -30.17 1.08
N GLY A 390 12.73 -30.79 2.24
CA GLY A 390 14.03 -30.79 2.87
C GLY A 390 15.04 -31.23 1.83
N LYS A 391 15.81 -30.29 1.28
CA LYS A 391 17.17 -30.62 0.87
C LYS A 391 17.90 -30.83 2.18
N PRO A 392 18.48 -32.01 2.43
CA PRO A 392 19.43 -32.12 3.55
C PRO A 392 20.54 -31.08 3.33
N PRO A 393 21.17 -30.59 4.41
CA PRO A 393 22.30 -29.68 4.29
C PRO A 393 23.30 -30.33 3.33
N LEU A 394 23.71 -29.58 2.30
CA LEU A 394 24.83 -29.95 1.46
C LEU A 394 26.06 -30.01 2.36
N MET A 395 26.36 -31.21 2.88
CA MET A 395 27.71 -31.54 3.30
C MET A 395 28.59 -31.45 2.05
N ARG A 396 29.37 -30.39 1.97
CA ARG A 396 30.71 -30.40 1.38
C ARG A 396 31.63 -29.51 2.17
#